data_AF-A0A830DGG7-F1
#
_entry.id   AF-A0A830DGG7-F1
#
_cell.length_a   1.000
_cell.length_b   1.000
_cell.length_c   1.000
_cell.angle_alpha   90.00
_cell.angle_beta   90.00
_cell.angle_gamma   90.00
#
_symmetry.space_group_name_H-M   'P 1'
#
loop_
_entity.id
_entity.type
_entity.pdbx_description
1 polymer ?
#
loop_
_entity_poly.entity_id
_entity_poly.type
_entity_poly.pdbx_seq_one_letter_code
_entity_poly.pdbx_strand_id
1 'polypeptide(L)'
;MGTYSYAAPEYMATETKTARNDVYSFGFVLLEMMTGRRLLDKNLLHREQNLIEWVRPYLASKREVLRVMDARIEGQYSPAGALKVSTVSCTVKLICLT
;
A
#
# COMPACT_ATOMS: atom_id res chain seq x y z
N MET A 1 20.65 -10.17 2.94
CA MET A 1 19.43 -10.79 2.43
C MET A 1 18.30 -9.79 2.60
N GLY A 2 17.97 -9.06 1.53
CA GLY A 2 17.14 -7.85 1.57
C GLY A 2 15.64 -8.14 1.70
N THR A 3 14.92 -7.16 2.26
CA THR A 3 13.50 -7.20 2.61
C THR A 3 12.63 -7.27 1.34
N TYR A 4 12.16 -8.46 0.99
CA TYR A 4 11.28 -8.75 -0.16
C TYR A 4 9.97 -7.93 -0.17
N SER A 5 9.61 -7.29 0.95
CA SER A 5 8.30 -6.66 1.17
C SER A 5 8.03 -5.41 0.35
N TYR A 6 9.07 -4.72 -0.15
CA TYR A 6 8.93 -3.39 -0.78
C TYR A 6 9.43 -3.35 -2.23
N ALA A 7 9.90 -4.49 -2.75
CA ALA A 7 10.44 -4.59 -4.10
C ALA A 7 9.31 -4.84 -5.10
N ALA A 8 9.26 -4.02 -6.14
CA ALA A 8 8.36 -4.24 -7.26
C ALA A 8 8.69 -5.58 -7.95
N PRO A 9 7.70 -6.39 -8.37
CA PRO A 9 7.97 -7.67 -9.05
C PRO A 9 8.87 -7.50 -10.28
N GLU A 10 8.80 -6.37 -10.97
CA GLU A 10 9.70 -5.99 -12.07
C GLU A 10 11.16 -5.76 -11.63
N TYR A 11 11.39 -5.38 -10.36
CA TYR A 11 12.74 -5.22 -9.79
C TYR A 11 13.48 -6.56 -9.65
N MET A 12 12.74 -7.68 -9.53
CA MET A 12 13.34 -9.02 -9.54
C MET A 12 13.63 -9.54 -10.95
N ALA A 13 12.97 -8.96 -11.96
CA ALA A 13 13.06 -9.41 -13.35
C ALA A 13 14.01 -8.56 -14.22
N THR A 14 14.33 -7.33 -13.82
CA THR A 14 15.13 -6.41 -14.66
C THR A 14 16.11 -5.60 -13.82
N GLU A 15 17.41 -5.65 -14.15
CA GLU A 15 18.51 -4.91 -13.48
C GLU A 15 18.48 -3.38 -13.67
N THR A 16 17.33 -2.79 -14.04
CA THR A 16 17.24 -1.36 -14.37
C THR A 16 16.51 -0.60 -13.28
N LYS A 17 17.29 0.12 -12.44
CA LYS A 17 16.77 1.10 -11.48
C LYS A 17 16.10 2.26 -12.22
N THR A 18 14.79 2.15 -12.42
CA THR A 18 13.98 3.22 -13.00
C THR A 18 13.26 3.97 -11.88
N ALA A 19 13.05 5.29 -12.06
CA ALA A 19 12.29 6.14 -11.12
C ALA A 19 10.89 5.59 -10.78
N ARG A 20 10.37 4.70 -11.62
CA ARG A 20 9.15 3.91 -11.42
C ARG A 20 9.21 3.02 -10.17
N ASN A 21 10.35 2.41 -9.86
CA ASN A 21 10.51 1.56 -8.68
C ASN A 21 10.46 2.38 -7.38
N ASP A 22 11.04 3.59 -7.38
CA ASP A 22 10.98 4.48 -6.21
C ASP A 22 9.55 4.95 -5.93
N VAL A 23 8.76 5.20 -6.98
CA VAL A 23 7.33 5.50 -6.88
C VAL A 23 6.54 4.30 -6.33
N TYR A 24 6.89 3.08 -6.76
CA TYR A 24 6.29 1.84 -6.25
C TYR A 24 6.54 1.68 -4.75
N SER A 25 7.81 1.71 -4.32
CA SER A 25 8.18 1.59 -2.91
C SER A 25 7.60 2.72 -2.06
N PHE A 26 7.50 3.95 -2.59
CA PHE A 26 6.84 5.07 -1.88
C PHE A 26 5.34 4.83 -1.69
N GLY A 27 4.65 4.24 -2.67
CA GLY A 27 3.23 3.89 -2.57
C GLY A 27 2.93 2.91 -1.43
N PHE A 28 3.84 1.98 -1.15
CA PHE A 28 3.79 1.07 -0.01
C PHE A 28 3.98 1.76 1.33
N VAL A 29 4.93 2.69 1.41
CA VAL A 29 5.14 3.51 2.62
C VAL A 29 3.91 4.37 2.91
N LEU A 30 3.29 4.96 1.89
CA LEU A 30 2.04 5.70 2.04
C LEU A 30 0.90 4.80 2.55
N LEU A 31 0.80 3.57 2.04
CA LEU A 31 -0.22 2.61 2.47
C LEU A 31 -0.03 2.21 3.94
N GLU A 32 1.21 1.93 4.35
CA GLU A 32 1.58 1.62 5.73
C GLU A 32 1.28 2.80 6.67
N MET A 33 1.56 4.03 6.24
CA MET A 33 1.25 5.24 7.02
C MET A 33 -0.25 5.51 7.13
N MET A 34 -1.01 5.31 6.04
CA MET A 34 -2.46 5.51 6.04
C MET A 34 -3.19 4.50 6.90
N THR A 35 -2.78 3.23 6.83
CA THR A 35 -3.46 2.11 7.52
C THR A 35 -2.93 1.89 8.94
N GLY A 36 -1.74 2.41 9.25
CA GLY A 36 -1.05 2.17 10.51
C GLY A 36 -0.53 0.75 10.68
N ARG A 37 -0.59 -0.07 9.63
CA ARG A 37 -0.22 -1.49 9.63
C ARG A 37 1.05 -1.70 8.83
N ARG A 38 1.93 -2.58 9.33
CA ARG A 38 3.16 -2.96 8.63
C ARG A 38 2.84 -3.78 7.38
N LEU A 39 3.68 -3.63 6.36
CA LEU A 39 3.50 -4.37 5.10
C LEU A 39 3.56 -5.89 5.23
N LEU A 40 4.43 -6.37 6.11
CA LEU A 40 4.51 -7.77 6.51
C LEU A 40 4.47 -7.84 8.03
N ASP A 41 3.32 -8.26 8.56
CA ASP A 41 3.18 -8.56 9.98
C ASP A 41 3.03 -10.06 10.19
N LYS A 42 4.10 -10.69 10.70
CA LYS A 42 4.14 -12.13 10.95
C LYS A 42 3.27 -12.57 12.12
N ASN A 43 2.76 -11.63 12.92
CA ASN A 43 1.91 -11.92 14.07
C ASN A 43 0.42 -12.01 13.69
N LEU A 44 0.05 -11.63 12.46
CA LEU A 44 -1.33 -11.69 11.97
C LEU A 44 -1.65 -13.05 11.31
N LEU A 45 -2.94 -13.37 11.19
CA LEU A 45 -3.44 -14.54 10.46
C LEU A 45 -2.91 -14.53 9.02
N HIS A 46 -2.59 -15.69 8.46
CA HIS A 46 -1.89 -15.87 7.17
C HIS A 46 -2.37 -14.97 6.01
N ARG A 47 -3.68 -14.64 5.98
CA ARG A 47 -4.31 -13.79 4.96
C ARG A 47 -4.16 -12.27 5.19
N GLU A 48 -3.93 -11.87 6.44
CA GLU A 48 -3.70 -10.48 6.86
C GLU A 48 -2.20 -10.17 7.04
N GLN A 49 -1.33 -11.16 6.93
CA GLN A 49 0.12 -10.97 6.98
C GLN A 49 0.63 -10.06 5.86
N ASN A 50 -0.07 -10.06 4.72
CA ASN A 50 0.24 -9.20 3.58
C ASN A 50 -0.76 -8.04 3.53
N LEU A 51 -0.28 -6.82 3.80
CA LEU A 51 -1.09 -5.61 3.79
C LEU A 51 -1.79 -5.37 2.44
N ILE A 52 -1.16 -5.79 1.34
CA ILE A 52 -1.67 -5.60 -0.02
C ILE A 52 -2.94 -6.43 -0.22
N GLU A 53 -2.86 -7.72 0.12
CA GLU A 53 -4.00 -8.64 -0.01
C GLU A 53 -5.14 -8.26 0.92
N TRP A 54 -4.81 -7.72 2.11
CA TRP A 54 -5.80 -7.20 3.04
C TRP A 54 -6.47 -5.92 2.53
N VAL A 55 -5.72 -4.96 1.99
CA VAL A 55 -6.27 -3.66 1.58
C VAL A 55 -7.02 -3.72 0.24
N ARG A 56 -6.66 -4.70 -0.61
CA ARG A 56 -7.20 -4.90 -1.97
C ARG A 56 -8.73 -4.78 -2.08
N PRO A 57 -9.55 -5.43 -1.24
CA PRO A 57 -11.01 -5.25 -1.29
C PRO A 57 -11.48 -3.83 -0.95
N TYR A 58 -10.76 -3.11 -0.09
CA TYR A 58 -11.14 -1.77 0.37
C TYR A 58 -10.75 -0.66 -0.60
N LEU A 59 -9.74 -0.90 -1.44
CA LEU A 59 -9.33 0.01 -2.51
C LEU A 59 -10.32 0.07 -3.68
N ALA A 60 -11.35 -0.80 -3.71
CA ALA A 60 -12.35 -0.81 -4.76
C ALA A 60 -13.36 0.36 -4.68
N SER A 61 -13.52 0.97 -3.51
CA SER A 61 -14.49 2.04 -3.29
C SER A 61 -13.92 3.15 -2.41
N LYS A 62 -14.20 4.40 -2.80
CA LYS A 62 -13.83 5.60 -2.02
C LYS A 62 -14.32 5.54 -0.57
N ARG A 63 -15.49 4.95 -0.34
CA ARG A 63 -16.06 4.82 1.01
C ARG A 63 -15.30 3.79 1.84
N GLU A 64 -14.87 2.70 1.22
CA GLU A 64 -14.14 1.62 1.88
C GLU A 64 -12.70 2.02 2.20
N VAL A 65 -12.08 2.89 1.41
CA VAL A 65 -10.79 3.53 1.71
C VAL A 65 -10.79 4.22 3.07
N LEU A 66 -11.87 4.92 3.42
CA LEU A 66 -11.96 5.62 4.71
C LEU A 66 -12.04 4.64 5.89
N ARG A 67 -12.46 3.38 5.66
CA ARG A 67 -12.56 2.34 6.69
C ARG A 67 -11.23 1.69 7.03
N VAL A 68 -10.24 1.76 6.13
CA VAL A 68 -8.90 1.20 6.36
C VAL A 68 -7.93 2.21 6.95
N MET A 69 -8.36 3.45 7.17
CA MET A 69 -7.55 4.48 7.81
C MET A 69 -7.17 4.07 9.24
N ASP A 70 -5.97 4.44 9.65
CA ASP A 70 -5.43 4.15 10.98
C ASP A 70 -6.37 4.68 12.06
N ALA A 71 -6.88 3.78 12.89
CA ALA A 71 -7.75 4.10 14.00
C ALA A 71 -7.10 5.05 15.01
N ARG A 72 -5.77 5.06 15.12
CA ARG A 72 -5.00 5.94 16.03
C ARG A 72 -5.01 7.39 15.61
N ILE A 73 -5.37 7.70 14.35
CA ILE A 73 -5.52 9.08 13.87
C ILE A 73 -6.91 9.62 14.31
N GLU A 74 -7.81 8.78 14.84
CA GLU A 74 -9.09 9.21 15.45
C GLU A 74 -9.95 10.13 14.55
N GLY A 75 -9.84 9.97 13.22
CA GLY A 75 -10.57 10.82 12.28
C GLY A 75 -9.98 12.22 12.10
N GLN A 76 -8.80 12.51 12.67
CA GLN A 76 -8.04 13.76 12.48
C GLN A 76 -7.37 13.83 11.10
N TYR A 77 -8.15 13.58 10.04
CA TYR A 77 -7.68 13.65 8.67
C TYR A 77 -8.80 14.18 7.77
N SER A 78 -8.42 14.93 6.72
CA SER A 78 -9.39 15.36 5.71
C SER A 78 -9.82 14.14 4.88
N PRO A 79 -11.13 13.83 4.76
CA PRO A 79 -11.61 12.74 3.91
C PRO A 79 -11.17 12.91 2.45
N ALA A 80 -11.12 14.15 1.96
CA ALA A 80 -10.63 14.46 0.63
C ALA A 80 -9.12 14.20 0.50
N GLY A 81 -8.34 14.45 1.55
CA GLY A 81 -6.93 14.14 1.63
C GLY A 81 -6.68 12.63 1.60
N ALA A 82 -7.39 11.87 2.44
CA ALA A 82 -7.30 10.41 2.48
C ALA A 82 -7.62 9.77 1.12
N LEU A 83 -8.64 10.27 0.41
CA LEU A 83 -8.97 9.82 -0.93
C LEU A 83 -7.87 10.14 -1.96
N LYS A 84 -7.25 11.32 -1.89
CA LYS A 84 -6.11 11.66 -2.76
C LYS A 84 -4.92 10.74 -2.51
N VAL A 85 -4.54 10.51 -1.26
CA VAL A 85 -3.43 9.61 -0.91
C VAL A 85 -3.75 8.18 -1.33
N SER A 86 -5.00 7.72 -1.14
CA SER A 86 -5.44 6.41 -1.63
C SER A 86 -5.36 6.29 -3.14
N THR A 87 -5.55 7.38 -3.88
CA THR A 87 -5.45 7.37 -5.35
C THR A 87 -3.99 7.25 -5.77
N VAL A 88 -3.06 7.94 -5.10
CA VAL A 88 -1.62 7.82 -5.34
C VAL A 88 -1.12 6.41 -5.00
N SER A 89 -1.53 5.87 -3.85
CA SER A 89 -1.20 4.49 -3.45
C SER A 89 -1.87 3.44 -4.35
N CYS A 90 -3.13 3.66 -4.77
CA CYS A 90 -3.80 2.83 -5.78
C CYS A 90 -3.21 2.97 -7.18
N THR A 91 -2.50 4.04 -7.51
CA THR A 91 -1.88 4.16 -8.84
C THR A 91 -0.77 3.12 -9.03
N VAL A 92 -0.28 2.54 -7.92
CA VAL A 92 0.54 1.32 -7.90
C VAL A 92 -0.20 0.11 -8.52
N LYS A 93 -1.54 0.13 -8.59
CA LYS A 93 -2.40 -0.86 -9.27
C LYS A 93 -2.25 -0.88 -10.79
N LEU A 94 -1.44 -0.01 -11.40
CA LEU A 94 -1.36 0.10 -12.86
C LEU A 94 -0.02 -0.26 -13.48
N ILE A 95 0.97 -0.71 -12.70
CA ILE A 95 2.30 -1.02 -13.25
C ILE A 95 2.71 -2.49 -13.09
N CYS A 96 2.09 -3.26 -12.19
CA CYS A 96 2.57 -4.63 -11.94
C CYS A 96 1.51 -5.73 -11.81
N LEU A 97 0.28 -5.52 -12.28
CA LEU A 97 -0.74 -6.58 -12.38
C LEU A 97 -1.44 -6.61 -13.75
N THR A 98 -0.71 -6.31 -14.82
CA THR A 98 -1.05 -6.75 -16.18
C THR A 98 0.16 -7.42 -16.80
#